data_AF-A0A7D5M2F1-F1
#
_entry.id   AF-A0A7D5M2F1-F1
#
_cell.length_a   1.000
_cell.length_b   1.000
_cell.length_c   1.000
_cell.angle_alpha   90.00
_cell.angle_beta   90.00
_cell.angle_gamma   90.00
#
_symmetry.space_group_name_H-M   'P 1'
#
loop_
_entity.id
_entity.type
_entity.pdbx_description
1 polymer ?
#
loop_
_entity_poly.entity_id
_entity_poly.type
_entity_poly.pdbx_seq_one_letter_code
_entity_poly.pdbx_strand_id
1 'polypeptide(L)'
;MPQEKFPDHLQDKIFEIRSDSNDSASKIISYFPFSESEKHEIISILNDSSFDRFHSIFTDSVTEDEWNRTKDQIKKKFKDELFDIDKI
;
A
#
# COMPACT_ATOMS: atom_id res chain seq x y z
N MET A 1 5.04 23.88 1.98
CA MET A 1 6.31 23.12 1.99
C MET A 1 7.11 23.40 0.72
N PRO A 2 8.36 23.91 0.81
CA PRO A 2 9.29 23.78 -0.33
C PRO A 2 9.42 22.29 -0.63
N GLN A 3 9.58 21.92 -1.90
CA GLN A 3 9.74 20.53 -2.28
C GLN A 3 11.02 19.97 -1.65
N GLU A 4 10.92 19.42 -0.43
CA GLU A 4 11.89 18.48 0.08
C GLU A 4 11.87 17.31 -0.89
N LYS A 5 12.89 17.27 -1.74
CA LYS A 5 12.99 16.28 -2.81
C LYS A 5 13.22 14.93 -2.16
N PHE A 6 12.12 14.22 -1.92
CA PHE A 6 12.20 12.78 -1.72
C PHE A 6 12.96 12.18 -2.91
N PRO A 7 13.87 11.22 -2.66
CA PRO A 7 14.46 10.40 -3.71
C PRO A 7 13.39 9.80 -4.63
N ASP A 8 13.74 9.58 -5.90
CA ASP A 8 12.80 9.11 -6.93
C ASP A 8 12.09 7.80 -6.51
N HIS A 9 12.81 6.87 -5.85
CA HIS A 9 12.24 5.61 -5.38
C HIS A 9 11.14 5.78 -4.31
N LEU A 10 11.16 6.88 -3.56
CA LEU A 10 10.11 7.22 -2.60
C LEU A 10 9.00 8.02 -3.29
N GLN A 11 9.34 8.96 -4.18
CA GLN A 11 8.32 9.73 -4.92
C GLN A 11 7.38 8.85 -5.71
N ASP A 12 7.89 7.83 -6.41
CA ASP A 12 7.09 6.90 -7.20
C ASP A 12 6.07 6.12 -6.35
N LYS A 13 6.34 5.97 -5.05
CA LYS A 13 5.46 5.28 -4.09
C LYS A 13 4.49 6.22 -3.38
N ILE A 14 4.83 7.49 -3.22
CA ILE A 14 4.02 8.47 -2.49
C ILE A 14 2.85 8.90 -3.38
N PHE A 15 1.64 8.67 -2.88
CA PHE A 15 0.41 9.16 -3.50
C PHE A 15 0.09 10.59 -3.04
N GLU A 16 0.14 10.83 -1.72
CA GLU A 16 -0.22 12.11 -1.12
C GLU A 16 0.56 12.33 0.19
N ILE A 17 1.02 13.56 0.41
CA ILE A 17 1.53 14.01 1.71
C ILE A 17 0.59 15.10 2.22
N ARG A 18 0.06 14.92 3.43
CA ARG A 18 -0.79 15.92 4.08
C ARG A 18 0.00 16.68 5.11
N SER A 19 -0.03 18.00 5.02
CA SER A 19 0.58 18.87 6.03
C SER A 19 -0.44 19.32 7.08
N ASP A 20 0.03 19.62 8.28
CA ASP A 20 -0.74 20.31 9.31
C ASP A 20 -0.71 21.83 9.12
N SER A 21 -1.31 22.57 10.07
CA SER A 21 -1.32 24.03 10.07
C SER A 21 0.08 24.66 10.22
N ASN A 22 1.06 23.90 10.67
CA ASN A 22 2.47 24.33 10.80
C ASN A 22 3.29 23.96 9.56
N ASP A 23 2.63 23.54 8.48
CA ASP A 23 3.22 23.09 7.21
C ASP A 23 3.97 21.73 7.35
N SER A 24 4.09 21.16 8.55
CA SER A 24 4.76 19.89 8.82
C SER A 24 3.97 18.69 8.30
N ALA A 25 4.67 17.64 7.83
CA ALA A 25 4.02 16.41 7.37
C ALA A 25 3.23 15.73 8.51
N SER A 26 1.90 15.71 8.37
CA SER A 26 0.97 15.10 9.34
C SER A 26 0.58 13.68 8.97
N LYS A 27 0.68 13.31 7.69
CA LYS A 27 0.35 11.97 7.19
C LYS A 27 0.95 11.76 5.80
N ILE A 28 1.50 10.57 5.57
CA ILE A 28 1.99 10.14 4.26
C ILE A 28 1.14 8.97 3.80
N ILE A 29 0.61 9.10 2.58
CA ILE A 29 -0.21 8.09 1.91
C ILE A 29 0.58 7.59 0.71
N SER A 30 0.82 6.27 0.65
CA SER A 30 1.52 5.61 -0.44
C SER A 30 0.60 4.63 -1.19
N TYR A 31 0.97 4.26 -2.41
CA TYR A 31 0.28 3.19 -3.12
C TYR A 31 0.49 1.85 -2.42
N PHE A 32 1.74 1.52 -2.08
CA PHE A 32 2.13 0.28 -1.41
C PHE A 32 2.74 0.57 -0.03
N PRO A 33 2.75 -0.38 0.92
CA PRO A 33 3.41 -0.21 2.21
C PRO A 33 4.89 0.14 2.05
N PHE A 34 5.39 1.09 2.86
CA PHE A 34 6.83 1.33 2.95
C PHE A 34 7.49 0.23 3.77
N SER A 35 8.68 -0.19 3.33
CA SER A 35 9.58 -0.99 4.14
C SER A 35 10.11 -0.19 5.32
N GLU A 36 10.62 -0.87 6.34
CA GLU A 36 11.20 -0.19 7.51
C GLU A 36 12.35 0.74 7.12
N SER A 37 13.24 0.34 6.19
CA SER A 37 14.31 1.21 5.71
C SER A 37 13.81 2.49 5.06
N GLU A 38 12.75 2.40 4.24
CA GLU A 38 12.13 3.56 3.60
C GLU A 38 11.46 4.48 4.62
N LYS A 39 10.79 3.92 5.64
CA LYS A 39 10.22 4.73 6.74
C LYS A 39 11.31 5.50 7.48
N HIS A 40 12.44 4.86 7.80
CA HIS A 40 13.57 5.53 8.45
C HIS A 40 14.17 6.63 7.58
N GLU A 41 14.30 6.39 6.27
CA GLU A 41 14.76 7.40 5.30
C GLU A 41 13.81 8.60 5.27
N ILE A 42 12.49 8.36 5.19
CA ILE A 42 11.47 9.41 5.22
C ILE A 42 11.52 10.20 6.53
N ILE A 43 11.60 9.52 7.68
CA ILE A 43 11.74 10.15 9.00
C ILE A 43 12.99 11.04 9.06
N SER A 44 14.10 10.58 8.48
CA SER A 44 15.33 11.36 8.40
C SER A 44 15.22 12.58 7.48
N ILE A 45 14.47 12.48 6.37
CA ILE A 45 14.21 13.58 5.44
C ILE A 45 13.35 14.64 6.13
N LEU A 46 12.29 14.22 6.80
CA LEU A 46 11.38 15.10 7.54
C LEU A 46 11.99 15.71 8.80
N ASN A 47 13.12 15.17 9.26
CA ASN A 47 13.78 15.54 10.52
C ASN A 47 12.82 15.46 11.74
N ASP A 48 11.87 14.53 11.70
CA ASP A 48 10.88 14.28 12.76
C ASP A 48 10.94 12.81 13.18
N SER A 49 11.76 12.53 14.19
CA SER A 49 11.95 11.19 14.76
C SER A 49 10.68 10.59 15.38
N SER A 50 9.63 11.38 15.58
CA SER A 50 8.36 10.93 16.16
C SER A 50 7.29 10.62 15.11
N PHE A 51 7.56 10.87 13.83
CA PHE A 51 6.62 10.64 12.76
C PHE A 51 6.38 9.14 12.52
N ASP A 52 5.14 8.69 12.68
CA ASP A 52 4.73 7.28 12.50
C ASP A 52 3.50 7.10 11.59
N ARG A 53 2.98 8.18 10.99
CA ARG A 53 1.69 8.21 10.30
C ARG A 53 1.74 7.77 8.84
N PHE A 54 2.30 6.59 8.61
CA PHE A 54 2.37 5.94 7.30
C PHE A 54 1.08 5.16 6.99
N HIS A 55 0.50 5.40 5.83
CA HIS A 55 -0.68 4.68 5.34
C HIS A 55 -0.47 4.24 3.90
N SER A 56 -0.93 3.04 3.54
CA SER A 56 -0.90 2.55 2.17
C SER A 56 -2.32 2.32 1.64
N ILE A 57 -2.52 2.59 0.35
CA ILE A 57 -3.78 2.32 -0.36
C ILE A 57 -3.94 0.81 -0.57
N PHE A 58 -2.86 0.15 -0.97
CA PHE A 58 -2.77 -1.30 -1.08
C PHE A 58 -2.07 -1.88 0.14
N THR A 59 -2.44 -3.11 0.47
CA THR A 59 -1.77 -3.92 1.50
C THR A 59 -1.02 -5.06 0.82
N ASP A 60 0.16 -5.39 1.33
CA ASP A 60 0.93 -6.55 0.89
C ASP A 60 0.42 -7.85 1.52
N SER A 61 -0.51 -7.75 2.48
CA SER A 61 -1.15 -8.89 3.12
C SER A 61 -2.60 -9.02 2.65
N VAL A 62 -2.95 -10.24 2.25
CA VAL A 62 -4.33 -10.66 2.02
C VAL A 62 -4.84 -11.24 3.32
N THR A 63 -6.01 -10.78 3.79
CA THR A 63 -6.62 -11.35 4.99
C THR A 63 -7.06 -12.79 4.75
N GLU A 64 -7.18 -13.59 5.82
CA GLU A 64 -7.65 -14.98 5.73
C GLU A 64 -9.05 -15.05 5.08
N ASP A 65 -9.91 -14.06 5.33
CA ASP A 65 -11.25 -13.98 4.74
C ASP A 65 -11.20 -13.69 3.23
N GLU A 66 -10.37 -12.73 2.80
CA GLU A 66 -10.14 -12.45 1.38
C GLU A 66 -9.52 -13.65 0.67
N TRP A 67 -8.61 -14.34 1.34
CA TRP A 67 -7.99 -15.57 0.83
C TRP A 67 -9.02 -16.69 0.66
N ASN A 68 -9.84 -16.95 1.68
CA ASN A 68 -10.89 -17.97 1.62
C ASN A 68 -11.92 -17.67 0.52
N ARG A 69 -12.33 -16.40 0.40
CA ARG A 69 -13.22 -15.96 -0.69
C ARG A 69 -12.58 -16.14 -2.07
N THR A 70 -11.29 -15.86 -2.21
CA THR A 70 -10.56 -16.06 -3.47
C THR A 70 -10.44 -17.54 -3.80
N LYS A 71 -10.11 -18.37 -2.81
CA LYS A 71 -10.00 -19.83 -2.93
C LYS A 71 -11.30 -20.47 -3.38
N ASP A 72 -12.43 -20.03 -2.85
CA ASP A 72 -13.74 -20.58 -3.23
C ASP A 72 -14.17 -20.14 -4.63
N GLN A 73 -13.82 -18.90 -5.04
CA GLN A 73 -14.01 -18.48 -6.44
C GLN A 73 -13.14 -19.28 -7.41
N ILE A 74 -11.87 -19.55 -7.06
CA ILE A 74 -10.98 -20.39 -7.86
C ILE A 74 -11.58 -21.80 -7.99
N LYS A 75 -11.96 -22.45 -6.88
CA LYS A 75 -12.59 -23.78 -6.92
C LYS A 75 -13.85 -23.81 -7.77
N LYS A 76 -14.69 -22.76 -7.67
CA LYS A 76 -15.91 -22.65 -8.47
C LYS A 76 -15.57 -22.55 -9.96
N LYS A 77 -14.67 -21.64 -10.33
CA LYS A 77 -14.23 -21.46 -11.72
C LYS A 77 -13.60 -22.74 -12.29
N PHE A 78 -12.75 -23.43 -11.52
CA PHE A 78 -12.20 -24.72 -11.93
C PHE A 78 -13.27 -25.79 -12.17
N LYS A 79 -14.29 -25.86 -11.31
CA LYS A 79 -15.40 -26.80 -11.50
C LYS A 79 -16.25 -26.44 -12.71
N ASP A 80 -16.58 -25.16 -12.87
CA ASP A 80 -17.40 -24.69 -13.98
C ASP A 80 -16.66 -24.93 -15.32
N GLU A 81 -15.35 -24.68 -15.39
CA GLU A 81 -14.56 -24.90 -16.62
C GLU A 81 -14.26 -26.39 -16.92
N LEU A 82 -14.10 -27.27 -15.91
CA LEU A 82 -13.88 -28.70 -16.16
C LEU A 82 -15.17 -29.46 -16.48
N PHE A 83 -16.32 -29.06 -15.93
CA PHE A 83 -17.55 -29.87 -15.96
C PHE A 83 -18.65 -29.32 -16.88
N ASP A 84 -18.53 -28.12 -17.47
CA ASP A 84 -19.42 -27.68 -18.56
C ASP A 84 -18.94 -28.11 -19.97
N ILE A 85 -17.92 -28.98 -20.08
CA ILE A 85 -17.48 -29.56 -21.36
C ILE A 85 -18.47 -30.63 -21.87
N ASP A 86 -19.35 -31.17 -21.01
CA ASP A 86 -20.34 -32.20 -21.38
C ASP A 86 -21.73 -31.65 -21.78
N LYS A 87 -21.85 -30.34 -22.07
CA LYS A 87 -23.09 -29.75 -22.65
C LYS A 87 -22.88 -29.28 -24.09
N ILE A 88 -22.54 -30.20 -24.99
CA ILE A 88 -22.79 -30.08 -26.43
C ILE A 88 -23.40 -31.38 -26.92
#